data_AF-A0A3M1P978-F1
#
_entry.id   AF-A0A3M1P978-F1
#
_cell.length_a   1.000
_cell.length_b   1.000
_cell.length_c   1.000
_cell.angle_alpha   90.00
_cell.angle_beta   90.00
_cell.angle_gamma   90.00
#
_symmetry.space_group_name_H-M   'P 1'
#
loop_
_entity.id
_entity.type
_entity.pdbx_description
1 polymer ?
#
loop_
_entity_poly.entity_id
_entity_poly.type
_entity_poly.pdbx_seq_one_letter_code
_entity_poly.pdbx_strand_id
1 'polypeptide(L)'
;MSPTGIPRRIAVPQSPTRPAQNPCCRAAENEENAVKSAPVKSAPAKFAPSPQSRWWVALLLLAIAATTAFPGYIGKPWAWAQPPPVVNLDQVQALRQSGLDIPGWQTLNREDIRVGVRRWSMQTLASLSPHQDENASLAPNASPILLLRPQMRAEDAPEIDWVSFSGEFSLRVDSRQHLQFAVDGTTGQAAPVDARWSRHWNAEQTYAVVQWYAWPTGGSADPGRWFWADQRMQWTQQQRLPWVAIALLIPMEPLGNLDDTRADAESLAKAVQSALMAGAFR
;
A
#
# COMPACT_ATOMS: atom_id res chain seq x y z
N MET A 1 10.95 -64.31 -22.18
CA MET A 1 9.54 -64.72 -22.23
C MET A 1 8.69 -63.48 -21.98
N SER A 2 8.20 -62.88 -23.07
CA SER A 2 7.13 -61.87 -23.06
C SER A 2 5.78 -62.57 -22.88
N PRO A 3 4.76 -61.86 -22.35
CA PRO A 3 3.72 -61.33 -23.24
C PRO A 3 3.34 -59.87 -22.87
N THR A 4 3.19 -58.93 -23.81
CA THR A 4 2.06 -58.73 -24.75
C THR A 4 0.74 -58.57 -23.98
N GLY A 5 -0.08 -57.53 -24.09
CA GLY A 5 -0.14 -56.34 -24.93
C GLY A 5 -1.49 -55.67 -24.63
N ILE A 6 -1.50 -54.34 -24.57
CA ILE A 6 -2.68 -53.50 -24.32
C ILE A 6 -3.46 -53.33 -25.63
N PRO A 7 -4.80 -53.50 -25.66
CA PRO A 7 -5.61 -52.87 -26.69
C PRO A 7 -6.30 -51.60 -26.15
N ARG A 8 -5.85 -50.44 -26.66
CA ARG A 8 -6.62 -49.19 -26.68
C ARG A 8 -7.82 -49.37 -27.62
N ARG A 9 -9.04 -49.16 -27.13
CA ARG A 9 -10.18 -48.76 -27.97
C ARG A 9 -10.63 -47.38 -27.54
N ILE A 10 -10.32 -46.40 -28.39
CA ILE A 10 -10.88 -45.06 -28.34
C ILE A 10 -12.23 -45.16 -29.05
N ALA A 11 -13.32 -45.00 -28.30
CA ALA A 11 -14.64 -44.78 -28.87
C ALA A 11 -14.80 -43.28 -29.10
N VAL A 12 -15.07 -42.91 -30.35
CA VAL A 12 -15.46 -41.55 -30.77
C VAL A 12 -16.98 -41.47 -30.68
N PRO A 13 -17.56 -40.63 -29.81
CA PRO A 13 -18.94 -40.22 -29.97
C PRO A 13 -19.04 -38.96 -30.81
N GLN A 14 -20.00 -39.04 -31.73
CA GLN A 14 -20.33 -38.09 -32.78
C GLN A 14 -20.83 -36.74 -32.25
N SER A 15 -20.57 -35.70 -33.05
CA SER A 15 -21.01 -34.31 -32.87
C SER A 15 -22.53 -34.15 -32.69
N PRO A 16 -23.00 -33.26 -31.80
CA PRO A 16 -24.34 -32.72 -31.86
C PRO A 16 -24.38 -31.34 -32.54
N THR A 17 -24.82 -31.40 -33.79
CA THR A 17 -25.86 -30.59 -34.43
C THR A 17 -26.24 -29.23 -33.81
N ARG A 18 -26.04 -28.21 -34.66
CA ARG A 18 -26.57 -26.84 -34.64
C ARG A 18 -28.10 -26.82 -34.49
N PRO A 19 -28.70 -26.02 -33.59
CA PRO A 19 -30.15 -25.83 -33.60
C PRO A 19 -30.58 -24.93 -34.77
N ALA A 20 -31.53 -25.51 -35.50
CA ALA A 20 -32.46 -25.00 -36.49
C ALA A 20 -32.68 -23.47 -36.55
N GLN A 21 -32.40 -22.92 -37.73
CA GLN A 21 -33.06 -21.73 -38.25
C GLN A 21 -34.48 -22.13 -38.66
N ASN A 22 -35.48 -21.52 -38.02
CA ASN A 22 -36.87 -21.75 -38.38
C ASN A 22 -37.22 -20.98 -39.67
N PRO A 23 -38.07 -21.58 -40.53
CA PRO A 23 -38.40 -21.09 -41.86
C PRO A 23 -39.56 -20.11 -41.77
N CYS A 24 -39.58 -19.12 -42.65
CA CYS A 24 -40.76 -18.72 -43.44
C CYS A 24 -40.48 -17.39 -44.14
N CYS A 25 -39.79 -17.50 -45.28
CA CYS A 25 -39.94 -16.55 -46.37
C CYS A 25 -40.54 -17.32 -47.55
N ARG A 26 -41.83 -17.12 -47.83
CA ARG A 26 -42.35 -17.14 -49.20
C ARG A 26 -43.72 -16.46 -49.29
N ALA A 27 -43.89 -15.75 -50.42
CA ALA A 27 -45.02 -14.94 -50.88
C ALA A 27 -44.91 -13.46 -50.43
N ALA A 28 -44.48 -12.49 -51.26
CA ALA A 28 -45.12 -11.99 -52.48
C ALA A 28 -46.62 -11.74 -52.21
N GLU A 29 -47.20 -10.55 -52.35
CA GLU A 29 -47.09 -9.60 -53.45
C GLU A 29 -47.91 -8.34 -53.07
N ASN A 30 -47.50 -7.18 -53.57
CA ASN A 30 -48.27 -5.94 -53.84
C ASN A 30 -49.37 -5.43 -52.88
N GLU A 31 -49.20 -4.19 -52.43
CA GLU A 31 -50.15 -3.05 -52.49
C GLU A 31 -49.67 -1.99 -51.47
N GLU A 32 -49.04 -0.90 -51.90
CA GLU A 32 -49.70 0.35 -52.30
C GLU A 32 -49.67 1.40 -51.16
N ASN A 33 -48.98 2.52 -51.43
CA ASN A 33 -49.17 3.87 -50.86
C ASN A 33 -49.34 4.06 -49.34
N ALA A 34 -48.28 4.58 -48.68
CA ALA A 34 -48.34 5.80 -47.86
C ALA A 34 -47.00 6.07 -47.17
N VAL A 35 -46.14 6.89 -47.79
CA VAL A 35 -44.98 7.48 -47.11
C VAL A 35 -45.50 8.54 -46.14
N LYS A 36 -45.70 8.16 -44.87
CA LYS A 36 -45.77 9.11 -43.75
C LYS A 36 -44.36 9.48 -43.32
N SER A 37 -43.97 10.70 -43.62
CA SER A 37 -42.74 11.37 -43.22
C SER A 37 -42.59 11.36 -41.68
N ALA A 38 -41.61 10.62 -41.17
CA ALA A 38 -41.12 10.77 -39.81
C ALA A 38 -40.21 12.02 -39.72
N PRO A 39 -40.25 12.79 -38.61
CA PRO A 39 -39.44 13.99 -38.48
C PRO A 39 -37.95 13.64 -38.38
N VAL A 40 -37.16 14.29 -39.23
CA VAL A 40 -35.69 14.25 -39.23
C VAL A 40 -35.18 14.77 -37.88
N LYS A 41 -34.40 13.95 -37.16
CA LYS A 41 -33.62 14.40 -35.99
C LYS A 41 -32.67 15.52 -36.43
N SER A 42 -32.89 16.72 -35.91
CA SER A 42 -32.01 17.87 -36.10
C SER A 42 -30.60 17.57 -35.59
N ALA A 43 -29.58 17.91 -36.40
CA ALA A 43 -28.18 17.84 -36.02
C ALA A 43 -27.88 18.68 -34.76
N PRO A 44 -26.91 18.28 -33.90
CA PRO A 44 -26.57 19.06 -32.72
C PRO A 44 -26.05 20.44 -33.12
N ALA A 45 -26.58 21.48 -32.49
CA ALA A 45 -26.15 22.85 -32.70
C ALA A 45 -24.65 22.98 -32.41
N LYS A 46 -23.89 23.52 -33.37
CA LYS A 46 -22.49 23.86 -33.18
C LYS A 46 -22.43 25.02 -32.18
N PHE A 47 -21.90 24.78 -30.99
CA PHE A 47 -21.63 25.82 -29.99
C PHE A 47 -20.61 26.82 -30.56
N ALA A 48 -21.10 27.97 -31.04
CA ALA A 48 -20.25 29.11 -31.37
C ALA A 48 -20.03 29.91 -30.08
N PRO A 49 -18.80 29.98 -29.53
CA PRO A 49 -18.53 30.74 -28.31
C PRO A 49 -18.83 32.22 -28.54
N SER A 50 -19.58 32.83 -27.62
CA SER A 50 -19.93 34.25 -27.66
C SER A 50 -18.66 35.11 -27.56
N PRO A 51 -18.66 36.35 -28.09
CA PRO A 51 -17.50 37.24 -27.99
C PRO A 51 -17.07 37.45 -26.53
N GLN A 52 -17.99 37.45 -25.57
CA GLN A 52 -17.68 37.56 -24.14
C GLN A 52 -16.99 36.32 -23.58
N SER A 53 -17.36 35.11 -24.00
CA SER A 53 -16.68 33.89 -23.54
C SER A 53 -15.26 33.81 -24.07
N ARG A 54 -14.97 34.41 -25.24
CA ARG A 54 -13.60 34.54 -25.76
C ARG A 54 -12.73 35.43 -24.88
N TRP A 55 -13.27 36.51 -24.32
CA TRP A 55 -12.55 37.37 -23.38
C TRP A 55 -12.29 36.67 -22.05
N TRP A 56 -13.26 35.94 -21.50
CA TRP A 56 -13.05 35.15 -20.29
C TRP A 56 -12.03 34.03 -20.49
N VAL A 57 -12.09 33.33 -21.62
CA VAL A 57 -11.10 32.31 -21.97
C VAL A 57 -9.72 32.95 -22.17
N ALA A 58 -9.64 34.11 -22.82
CA ALA A 58 -8.38 34.82 -22.99
C ALA A 58 -7.80 35.29 -21.65
N LEU A 59 -8.61 35.84 -20.75
CA LEU A 59 -8.21 36.23 -19.40
C LEU A 59 -7.76 35.02 -18.56
N LEU A 60 -8.48 33.90 -18.64
CA LEU A 60 -8.12 32.67 -17.96
C LEU A 60 -6.79 32.13 -18.51
N LEU A 61 -6.61 32.09 -19.83
CA LEU A 61 -5.36 31.67 -20.45
C LEU A 61 -4.20 32.61 -20.11
N LEU A 62 -4.45 33.92 -20.03
CA LEU A 62 -3.46 34.90 -19.61
C LEU A 62 -3.09 34.71 -18.14
N ALA A 63 -4.06 34.44 -17.27
CA ALA A 63 -3.82 34.14 -15.86
C ALA A 63 -3.00 32.85 -15.68
N ILE A 64 -3.32 31.79 -16.43
CA ILE A 64 -2.55 30.54 -16.43
C ILE A 64 -1.13 30.78 -16.96
N ALA A 65 -0.98 31.51 -18.08
CA ALA A 65 0.33 31.83 -18.66
C ALA A 65 1.18 32.71 -17.73
N ALA A 66 0.56 33.65 -17.02
CA ALA A 66 1.24 34.44 -16.00
C ALA A 66 1.70 33.58 -14.81
N THR A 67 0.99 32.50 -14.45
CA THR A 67 1.48 31.57 -13.43
C THR A 67 2.61 30.65 -13.90
N THR A 68 2.73 30.36 -15.21
CA THR A 68 3.75 29.43 -15.73
C THR A 68 5.03 30.11 -16.23
N ALA A 69 4.94 31.32 -16.79
CA ALA A 69 6.08 31.98 -17.43
C ALA A 69 6.82 32.99 -16.53
N PHE A 70 6.17 33.53 -15.49
CA PHE A 70 6.71 34.60 -14.66
C PHE A 70 7.82 34.20 -13.66
N PRO A 71 7.88 32.98 -13.09
CA PRO A 71 8.83 32.70 -12.02
C PRO A 71 10.29 32.48 -12.45
N GLY A 72 10.53 32.18 -13.72
CA GLY A 72 11.90 32.06 -14.27
C GLY A 72 12.69 33.37 -14.27
N TYR A 73 12.00 34.52 -14.18
CA TYR A 73 12.63 35.85 -14.24
C TYR A 73 12.97 36.46 -12.87
N ILE A 74 12.49 35.86 -11.77
CA ILE A 74 12.64 36.42 -10.41
C ILE A 74 13.78 35.72 -9.61
N GLY A 75 14.52 34.80 -10.23
CA GLY A 75 15.77 34.25 -9.68
C GLY A 75 15.62 33.34 -8.46
N LYS A 76 14.39 33.06 -8.00
CA LYS A 76 14.10 32.00 -7.04
C LYS A 76 13.52 30.80 -7.77
N PRO A 77 14.09 29.58 -7.63
CA PRO A 77 13.46 28.37 -8.15
C PRO A 77 12.06 28.25 -7.56
N TRP A 78 11.10 27.92 -8.42
CA TRP A 78 9.70 27.79 -8.04
C TRP A 78 9.53 26.78 -6.90
N ALA A 79 8.57 26.99 -5.99
CA ALA A 79 8.37 26.10 -4.84
C ALA A 79 8.00 24.65 -5.24
N TRP A 80 7.55 24.39 -6.47
CA TRP A 80 7.40 23.02 -7.02
C TRP A 80 8.62 22.51 -7.79
N ALA A 81 9.63 23.34 -8.04
CA ALA A 81 10.86 22.93 -8.72
C ALA A 81 11.80 22.14 -7.79
N GLN A 82 11.71 22.33 -6.47
CA GLN A 82 12.40 21.51 -5.48
C GLN A 82 11.42 21.13 -4.37
N PRO A 83 11.22 19.83 -4.10
CA PRO A 83 10.40 19.41 -2.97
C PRO A 83 10.99 19.95 -1.67
N PRO A 84 10.16 20.30 -0.67
CA PRO A 84 10.67 20.68 0.63
C PRO A 84 11.57 19.57 1.21
N PRO A 85 12.58 19.91 2.03
CA PRO A 85 13.46 18.90 2.60
C PRO A 85 12.70 18.01 3.59
N VAL A 86 13.13 16.75 3.71
CA VAL A 86 12.71 15.85 4.77
C VAL A 86 13.65 16.01 5.96
N VAL A 87 13.09 16.22 7.14
CA VAL A 87 13.84 16.32 8.38
C VAL A 87 14.47 14.97 8.72
N ASN A 88 15.77 14.97 9.06
CA ASN A 88 16.53 13.78 9.47
C ASN A 88 16.51 12.63 8.45
N LEU A 89 16.48 12.96 7.15
CA LEU A 89 16.45 11.96 6.08
C LEU A 89 17.65 11.02 6.14
N ASP A 90 18.85 11.51 6.47
CA ASP A 90 20.05 10.68 6.56
C ASP A 90 19.94 9.62 7.67
N GLN A 91 19.37 9.99 8.82
CA GLN A 91 19.10 9.07 9.93
C GLN A 91 18.05 8.02 9.56
N VAL A 92 16.99 8.44 8.86
CA VAL A 92 15.98 7.52 8.33
C VAL A 92 16.61 6.55 7.33
N GLN A 93 17.45 7.02 6.41
CA GLN A 93 18.14 6.18 5.44
C GLN A 93 19.13 5.22 6.08
N ALA A 94 19.79 5.61 7.18
CA ALA A 94 20.73 4.78 7.91
C ALA A 94 20.08 3.48 8.40
N LEU A 95 18.78 3.49 8.72
CA LEU A 95 18.01 2.31 9.13
C LEU A 95 18.10 1.14 8.13
N ARG A 96 18.34 1.41 6.84
CA ARG A 96 18.55 0.35 5.85
C ARG A 96 19.73 -0.55 6.19
N GLN A 97 20.79 0.02 6.76
CA GLN A 97 22.04 -0.68 7.10
C GLN A 97 22.15 -0.94 8.60
N SER A 98 21.83 0.06 9.43
CA SER A 98 21.91 -0.04 10.88
C SER A 98 20.78 -0.84 11.50
N GLY A 99 19.66 -1.04 10.79
CA GLY A 99 18.42 -1.50 11.40
C GLY A 99 17.94 -0.52 12.48
N LEU A 100 17.09 -1.02 13.37
CA LEU A 100 16.58 -0.33 14.54
C LEU A 100 17.01 -1.05 15.81
N ASP A 101 17.54 -0.29 16.77
CA ASP A 101 17.81 -0.78 18.12
C ASP A 101 16.57 -0.51 18.99
N ILE A 102 16.00 -1.57 19.56
CA ILE A 102 14.73 -1.50 20.29
C ILE A 102 15.02 -1.79 21.77
N PRO A 103 14.70 -0.86 22.69
CA PRO A 103 14.86 -1.10 24.13
C PRO A 103 14.13 -2.37 24.58
N GLY A 104 14.80 -3.22 25.36
CA GLY A 104 14.25 -4.51 25.82
C GLY A 104 14.39 -5.67 24.83
N TRP A 105 14.98 -5.43 23.65
CA TRP A 105 15.15 -6.44 22.60
C TRP A 105 16.59 -6.50 22.10
N GLN A 106 17.06 -7.71 21.82
CA GLN A 106 18.35 -7.96 21.19
C GLN A 106 18.16 -8.30 19.72
N THR A 107 18.91 -7.66 18.83
CA THR A 107 19.00 -8.09 17.43
C THR A 107 19.93 -9.31 17.35
N LEU A 108 19.39 -10.47 16.95
CA LEU A 108 20.14 -11.71 16.73
C LEU A 108 20.83 -11.73 15.37
N ASN A 109 20.10 -11.31 14.34
CA ASN A 109 20.59 -11.25 12.97
C ASN A 109 20.06 -9.99 12.29
N ARG A 110 20.82 -9.46 11.33
CA ARG A 110 20.44 -8.32 10.50
C ARG A 110 20.93 -8.51 9.09
N GLU A 111 20.05 -8.29 8.13
CA GLU A 111 20.37 -8.42 6.71
C GLU A 111 19.58 -7.42 5.87
N ASP A 112 20.09 -7.15 4.67
CA ASP A 112 19.39 -6.34 3.65
C ASP A 112 18.81 -7.30 2.62
N ILE A 113 17.48 -7.35 2.58
CA ILE A 113 16.73 -8.22 1.67
C ILE A 113 16.03 -7.41 0.59
N ARG A 114 15.66 -8.10 -0.48
CA ARG A 114 14.83 -7.52 -1.53
C ARG A 114 13.42 -8.11 -1.45
N VAL A 115 12.42 -7.23 -1.40
CA VAL A 115 11.00 -7.60 -1.52
C VAL A 115 10.46 -6.89 -2.76
N GLY A 116 10.19 -7.64 -3.81
CA GLY A 116 9.94 -7.11 -5.15
C GLY A 116 11.12 -6.30 -5.70
N VAL A 117 10.93 -5.01 -5.97
CA VAL A 117 11.99 -4.09 -6.45
C VAL A 117 12.64 -3.28 -5.33
N ARG A 118 12.18 -3.42 -4.08
CA ARG A 118 12.57 -2.55 -2.96
C ARG A 118 13.48 -3.29 -1.99
N ARG A 119 14.41 -2.56 -1.40
CA ARG A 119 15.32 -3.06 -0.36
C ARG A 119 14.73 -2.79 1.02
N TRP A 120 14.87 -3.76 1.91
CA TRP A 120 14.39 -3.74 3.28
C TRP A 120 15.52 -4.15 4.21
N SER A 121 15.59 -3.51 5.38
CA SER A 121 16.36 -4.08 6.49
C SER A 121 15.50 -5.11 7.19
N MET A 122 16.00 -6.33 7.35
CA MET A 122 15.37 -7.39 8.11
C MET A 122 16.20 -7.66 9.37
N GLN A 123 15.53 -7.76 10.52
CA GLN A 123 16.13 -8.06 11.81
C GLN A 123 15.37 -9.16 12.51
N THR A 124 16.08 -10.17 12.99
CA THR A 124 15.52 -11.18 13.89
C THR A 124 15.77 -10.74 15.32
N LEU A 125 14.72 -10.70 16.14
CA LEU A 125 14.74 -10.18 17.49
C LEU A 125 14.63 -11.30 18.52
N ALA A 126 15.27 -11.10 19.68
CA ALA A 126 15.07 -11.88 20.89
C ALA A 126 14.72 -10.95 22.05
N SER A 127 13.76 -11.34 22.88
CA SER A 127 13.43 -10.57 24.09
C SER A 127 14.58 -10.68 25.10
N LEU A 128 15.03 -9.54 25.65
CA LEU A 128 16.02 -9.50 26.74
C LEU A 128 15.38 -9.74 28.11
N SER A 129 14.06 -9.73 28.20
CA SER A 129 13.30 -9.95 29.43
C SER A 129 12.22 -10.99 29.16
N PRO A 130 12.49 -12.28 29.39
CA PRO A 130 11.43 -13.27 29.49
C PRO A 130 10.65 -12.93 30.76
N HIS A 131 9.38 -12.52 30.61
CA HIS A 131 8.44 -12.20 31.70
C HIS A 131 8.61 -10.81 32.37
N GLN A 132 8.11 -9.75 31.73
CA GLN A 132 7.82 -8.51 32.49
C GLN A 132 6.40 -7.98 32.35
N ASP A 133 5.60 -8.51 31.43
CA ASP A 133 4.15 -8.29 31.40
C ASP A 133 3.45 -9.64 31.53
N GLU A 134 2.65 -9.86 32.59
CA GLU A 134 1.81 -11.08 32.74
C GLU A 134 0.84 -11.30 31.56
N ASN A 135 0.62 -10.26 30.73
CA ASN A 135 -0.22 -10.30 29.55
C ASN A 135 0.55 -10.40 28.22
N ALA A 136 1.88 -10.26 28.21
CA ALA A 136 2.70 -10.38 27.00
C ALA A 136 3.57 -11.63 27.11
N SER A 137 3.09 -12.72 26.50
CA SER A 137 3.71 -14.04 26.58
C SER A 137 3.96 -14.56 25.18
N LEU A 138 4.90 -13.92 24.47
CA LEU A 138 5.51 -14.53 23.30
C LEU A 138 6.02 -15.93 23.68
N ALA A 139 5.75 -16.91 22.81
CA ALA A 139 6.18 -18.29 23.04
C ALA A 139 7.68 -18.30 23.43
N PRO A 140 8.12 -19.16 24.37
CA PRO A 140 9.43 -19.06 25.04
C PRO A 140 10.68 -19.16 24.13
N ASN A 141 10.51 -19.24 22.81
CA ASN A 141 11.58 -19.15 21.79
C ASN A 141 11.12 -18.41 20.51
N ALA A 142 10.01 -17.67 20.57
CA ALA A 142 9.56 -16.89 19.42
C ALA A 142 10.61 -15.83 19.11
N SER A 143 11.12 -15.86 17.88
CA SER A 143 12.06 -14.87 17.36
C SER A 143 11.32 -13.99 16.36
N PRO A 144 10.73 -12.85 16.78
CA PRO A 144 10.03 -11.97 15.86
C PRO A 144 10.98 -11.44 14.79
N ILE A 145 10.43 -11.24 13.60
CA ILE A 145 11.16 -10.64 12.49
C ILE A 145 10.61 -9.23 12.28
N LEU A 146 11.49 -8.24 12.33
CA LEU A 146 11.20 -6.85 11.99
C LEU A 146 11.75 -6.54 10.60
N LEU A 147 10.89 -6.02 9.74
CA LEU A 147 11.28 -5.45 8.46
C LEU A 147 11.04 -3.95 8.42
N LEU A 148 12.04 -3.22 7.94
CA LEU A 148 12.04 -1.77 7.81
C LEU A 148 12.32 -1.37 6.36
N ARG A 149 11.44 -0.56 5.79
CA ARG A 149 11.71 0.17 4.54
C ARG A 149 11.72 1.67 4.82
N PRO A 150 12.91 2.27 4.99
CA PRO A 150 13.00 3.71 5.17
C PRO A 150 12.72 4.47 3.87
N GLN A 151 12.32 5.73 4.01
CA GLN A 151 12.29 6.70 2.92
C GLN A 151 13.71 6.94 2.39
N MET A 152 13.91 6.85 1.08
CA MET A 152 15.24 6.97 0.48
C MET A 152 15.49 8.33 -0.18
N ARG A 153 14.45 9.08 -0.52
CA ARG A 153 14.58 10.40 -1.15
C ARG A 153 13.56 11.40 -0.63
N ALA A 154 13.91 12.67 -0.87
CA ALA A 154 13.07 13.86 -0.82
C ALA A 154 11.60 13.54 -1.11
N GLU A 155 11.42 13.08 -2.34
CA GLU A 155 10.19 12.90 -3.10
C GLU A 155 9.46 11.59 -2.83
N ASP A 156 10.11 10.60 -2.21
CA ASP A 156 9.52 9.27 -2.00
C ASP A 156 8.26 9.34 -1.10
N ALA A 157 7.21 8.63 -1.50
CA ALA A 157 5.99 8.45 -0.73
C ALA A 157 5.82 6.98 -0.28
N PRO A 158 4.99 6.73 0.74
CA PRO A 158 4.48 5.39 1.03
C PRO A 158 3.76 4.81 -0.20
N GLU A 159 4.24 3.68 -0.69
CA GLU A 159 3.79 3.05 -1.95
C GLU A 159 3.72 1.53 -1.86
N ILE A 160 4.03 0.94 -0.70
CA ILE A 160 3.99 -0.51 -0.56
C ILE A 160 2.54 -0.97 -0.60
N ASP A 161 2.25 -1.82 -1.57
CA ASP A 161 1.11 -2.70 -1.47
C ASP A 161 1.48 -3.86 -0.53
N TRP A 162 0.85 -3.90 0.64
CA TRP A 162 1.02 -4.96 1.63
C TRP A 162 0.70 -6.36 1.06
N VAL A 163 0.02 -6.46 -0.09
CA VAL A 163 -0.17 -7.71 -0.84
C VAL A 163 1.14 -8.22 -1.43
N SER A 164 2.00 -7.33 -1.96
CA SER A 164 3.28 -7.72 -2.58
C SER A 164 4.24 -8.33 -1.56
N PHE A 165 4.23 -7.80 -0.33
CA PHE A 165 4.98 -8.37 0.79
C PHE A 165 4.61 -9.84 1.04
N SER A 166 3.32 -10.16 1.03
CA SER A 166 2.87 -11.53 1.31
C SER A 166 3.33 -12.52 0.23
N GLY A 167 3.39 -12.06 -1.03
CA GLY A 167 3.86 -12.87 -2.16
C GLY A 167 5.33 -13.28 -2.03
N GLU A 168 6.22 -12.37 -1.64
CA GLU A 168 7.67 -12.64 -1.50
C GLU A 168 7.96 -13.76 -0.49
N PHE A 169 7.25 -13.76 0.64
CA PHE A 169 7.43 -14.75 1.71
C PHE A 169 6.53 -15.98 1.54
N SER A 170 5.84 -16.12 0.40
CA SER A 170 4.84 -17.18 0.17
C SER A 170 3.77 -17.27 1.28
N LEU A 171 3.45 -16.12 1.89
CA LEU A 171 2.49 -16.02 2.98
C LEU A 171 1.08 -15.91 2.42
N ARG A 172 0.18 -16.74 2.95
CA ARG A 172 -1.26 -16.63 2.73
C ARG A 172 -1.87 -15.86 3.88
N VAL A 173 -2.70 -14.89 3.53
CA VAL A 173 -3.44 -14.07 4.51
C VAL A 173 -4.77 -14.74 4.77
N ASP A 174 -5.07 -14.97 6.04
CA ASP A 174 -6.27 -15.68 6.46
C ASP A 174 -7.29 -14.76 7.15
N SER A 175 -6.85 -14.00 8.16
CA SER A 175 -7.68 -13.02 8.86
C SER A 175 -7.05 -11.62 8.83
N ARG A 176 -7.87 -10.57 8.88
CA ARG A 176 -7.44 -9.17 8.91
C ARG A 176 -8.24 -8.41 9.96
N GLN A 177 -7.52 -7.70 10.80
CA GLN A 177 -8.01 -6.82 11.85
C GLN A 177 -7.16 -5.54 11.88
N HIS A 178 -7.53 -4.62 12.75
CA HIS A 178 -6.77 -3.41 13.05
C HIS A 178 -6.20 -3.50 14.45
N LEU A 179 -4.97 -3.02 14.61
CA LEU A 179 -4.32 -2.83 15.90
C LEU A 179 -4.09 -1.33 16.09
N GLN A 180 -4.82 -0.75 17.03
CA GLN A 180 -4.75 0.67 17.34
C GLN A 180 -4.04 0.86 18.67
N PHE A 181 -3.03 1.73 18.67
CA PHE A 181 -2.29 2.07 19.88
C PHE A 181 -1.78 3.51 19.79
N ALA A 182 -1.29 4.03 20.90
CA ALA A 182 -0.64 5.32 20.96
C ALA A 182 0.70 5.19 21.67
N VAL A 183 1.65 6.02 21.25
CA VAL A 183 2.98 6.15 21.85
C VAL A 183 3.18 7.60 22.26
N ASP A 184 3.86 7.83 23.37
CA ASP A 184 4.15 9.20 23.81
C ASP A 184 5.10 9.90 22.83
N GLY A 185 4.64 11.00 22.26
CA GLY A 185 5.42 11.84 21.37
C GLY A 185 6.55 12.59 22.06
N THR A 186 7.57 12.93 21.29
CA THR A 186 8.70 13.77 21.76
C THR A 186 8.25 15.17 22.21
N THR A 187 7.08 15.63 21.77
CA THR A 187 6.45 16.90 22.14
C THR A 187 5.44 16.76 23.30
N GLY A 188 5.35 15.59 23.94
CA GLY A 188 4.38 15.29 25.00
C GLY A 188 2.96 15.03 24.49
N GLN A 189 2.74 15.06 23.19
CA GLN A 189 1.47 14.68 22.57
C GLN A 189 1.51 13.22 22.12
N ALA A 190 0.47 12.45 22.44
CA ALA A 190 0.35 11.06 21.99
C ALA A 190 0.34 10.98 20.45
N ALA A 191 1.18 10.09 19.91
CA ALA A 191 1.28 9.74 18.50
C ALA A 191 0.41 8.50 18.23
N PRO A 192 -0.79 8.65 17.62
CA PRO A 192 -1.67 7.53 17.34
C PRO A 192 -1.15 6.69 16.16
N VAL A 193 -1.29 5.37 16.29
CA VAL A 193 -0.95 4.40 15.24
C VAL A 193 -2.16 3.52 14.96
N ASP A 194 -2.51 3.41 13.68
CA ASP A 194 -3.52 2.46 13.17
C ASP A 194 -2.85 1.44 12.25
N ALA A 195 -2.42 0.33 12.83
CA ALA A 195 -1.72 -0.73 12.11
C ALA A 195 -2.69 -1.79 11.59
N ARG A 196 -2.34 -2.36 10.44
CA ARG A 196 -2.98 -3.58 9.95
C ARG A 196 -2.43 -4.75 10.73
N TRP A 197 -3.32 -5.61 11.21
CA TRP A 197 -2.96 -6.79 11.96
C TRP A 197 -3.62 -8.03 11.36
N SER A 198 -2.84 -9.03 10.98
CA SER A 198 -3.38 -10.17 10.23
C SER A 198 -2.67 -11.47 10.54
N ARG A 199 -3.41 -12.58 10.44
CA ARG A 199 -2.82 -13.93 10.47
C ARG A 199 -2.31 -14.28 9.08
N HIS A 200 -1.02 -14.59 9.01
CA HIS A 200 -0.34 -15.05 7.82
C HIS A 200 0.20 -16.46 8.05
N TRP A 201 0.25 -17.29 7.02
CA TRP A 201 0.82 -18.63 7.13
C TRP A 201 1.49 -19.08 5.85
N ASN A 202 2.51 -19.92 5.98
CA ASN A 202 3.09 -20.68 4.88
C ASN A 202 3.18 -22.17 5.29
N ALA A 203 3.91 -22.98 4.52
CA ALA A 203 4.06 -24.41 4.82
C ALA A 203 4.83 -24.71 6.11
N GLU A 204 5.59 -23.73 6.62
CA GLU A 204 6.52 -23.92 7.75
C GLU A 204 5.96 -23.35 9.04
N GLN A 205 5.33 -22.17 8.99
CA GLN A 205 5.03 -21.38 10.17
C GLN A 205 3.78 -20.49 9.99
N THR A 206 3.08 -20.22 11.10
CA THR A 206 2.03 -19.21 11.19
C THR A 206 2.57 -17.97 11.91
N TYR A 207 2.20 -16.79 11.42
CA TYR A 207 2.64 -15.50 11.92
C TYR A 207 1.46 -14.57 12.21
N ALA A 208 1.52 -13.88 13.32
CA ALA A 208 0.78 -12.64 13.54
C ALA A 208 1.59 -11.49 12.91
N VAL A 209 1.04 -10.86 11.89
CA VAL A 209 1.73 -9.83 11.11
C VAL A 209 1.15 -8.46 11.43
N VAL A 210 2.01 -7.52 11.84
CA VAL A 210 1.64 -6.11 12.09
C VAL A 210 2.31 -5.22 11.06
N GLN A 211 1.53 -4.41 10.34
CA GLN A 211 2.00 -3.60 9.21
C GLN A 211 1.51 -2.16 9.30
N TRP A 212 2.43 -1.20 9.20
CA TRP A 212 2.09 0.23 9.12
C TRP A 212 3.23 1.05 8.53
N TYR A 213 2.92 2.28 8.14
CA TYR A 213 3.88 3.34 7.91
C TYR A 213 3.99 4.18 9.18
N ALA A 214 5.19 4.30 9.74
CA ALA A 214 5.49 5.16 10.88
C ALA A 214 5.99 6.52 10.42
N TRP A 215 5.65 7.56 11.17
CA TRP A 215 6.17 8.92 11.06
C TRP A 215 6.21 9.59 12.46
N PRO A 216 6.88 10.75 12.63
CA PRO A 216 7.13 11.33 13.96
C PRO A 216 5.89 11.59 14.83
N THR A 217 4.73 11.82 14.21
CA THR A 217 3.48 12.19 14.89
C THR A 217 2.43 11.07 14.87
N GLY A 218 2.78 9.86 14.43
CA GLY A 218 1.85 8.73 14.40
C GLY A 218 2.22 7.65 13.38
N GLY A 219 1.22 6.88 12.98
CA GLY A 219 1.40 5.86 11.95
C GLY A 219 0.08 5.32 11.41
N SER A 220 0.11 4.77 10.21
CA SER A 220 -1.04 4.09 9.64
C SER A 220 -0.64 3.06 8.58
N ALA A 221 -1.42 2.00 8.43
CA ALA A 221 -1.32 1.10 7.29
C ALA A 221 -1.76 1.73 5.96
N ASP A 222 -2.55 2.81 6.00
CA ASP A 222 -3.04 3.53 4.83
C ASP A 222 -2.08 4.68 4.43
N PRO A 223 -1.48 4.64 3.22
CA PRO A 223 -0.68 5.73 2.67
C PRO A 223 -1.40 7.09 2.67
N GLY A 224 -2.72 7.11 2.52
CA GLY A 224 -3.52 8.34 2.50
C GLY A 224 -3.44 9.13 3.80
N ARG A 225 -3.30 8.45 4.94
CA ARG A 225 -3.12 9.11 6.26
C ARG A 225 -1.79 9.86 6.34
N TRP A 226 -0.72 9.27 5.83
CA TRP A 226 0.58 9.94 5.73
C TRP A 226 0.49 11.13 4.78
N PHE A 227 -0.14 10.98 3.62
CA PHE A 227 -0.28 12.06 2.64
C PHE A 227 -0.87 13.33 3.27
N TRP A 228 -1.97 13.20 4.00
CA TRP A 228 -2.59 14.36 4.65
C TRP A 228 -1.76 14.93 5.81
N ALA A 229 -1.04 14.09 6.54
CA ALA A 229 -0.11 14.55 7.58
C ALA A 229 1.06 15.33 6.98
N ASP A 230 1.61 14.84 5.88
CA ASP A 230 2.69 15.46 5.12
C ASP A 230 2.25 16.78 4.48
N GLN A 231 1.06 16.84 3.85
CA GLN A 231 0.53 18.10 3.30
C GLN A 231 0.40 19.20 4.37
N ARG A 232 -0.07 18.84 5.56
CA ARG A 232 -0.15 19.78 6.68
C ARG A 232 1.25 20.30 7.06
N MET A 233 2.23 19.41 7.19
CA MET A 233 3.62 19.79 7.51
C MET A 233 4.24 20.68 6.44
N GLN A 234 4.01 20.38 5.16
CA GLN A 234 4.49 21.21 4.06
C GLN A 234 3.91 22.63 4.11
N TRP A 235 2.62 22.77 4.44
CA TRP A 235 1.99 24.09 4.55
C TRP A 235 2.39 24.87 5.81
N THR A 236 2.52 24.20 6.96
CA THR A 236 2.80 24.88 8.23
C THR A 236 4.29 25.12 8.49
N GLN A 237 5.14 24.20 8.05
CA GLN A 237 6.57 24.17 8.38
C GLN A 237 7.48 24.18 7.14
N GLN A 238 6.92 24.11 5.93
CA GLN A 238 7.70 24.02 4.69
C GLN A 238 8.70 22.85 4.71
N GLN A 239 8.29 21.73 5.32
CA GLN A 239 9.07 20.51 5.47
C GLN A 239 8.22 19.29 5.11
N ARG A 240 8.89 18.25 4.64
CA ARG A 240 8.30 16.94 4.39
C ARG A 240 8.39 16.07 5.63
N LEU A 241 7.35 15.27 5.86
CA LEU A 241 7.25 14.36 6.98
C LEU A 241 7.98 13.05 6.67
N PRO A 242 9.06 12.69 7.41
CA PRO A 242 9.75 11.43 7.19
C PRO A 242 8.84 10.24 7.48
N TRP A 243 9.05 9.14 6.76
CA TRP A 243 8.32 7.90 7.01
C TRP A 243 9.19 6.64 6.89
N VAL A 244 8.76 5.58 7.58
CA VAL A 244 9.35 4.23 7.49
C VAL A 244 8.22 3.22 7.40
N ALA A 245 8.24 2.32 6.42
CA ALA A 245 7.29 1.21 6.39
C ALA A 245 7.80 0.05 7.26
N ILE A 246 6.89 -0.53 8.03
CA ILE A 246 7.21 -1.54 9.04
C ILE A 246 6.34 -2.77 8.77
N ALA A 247 6.97 -3.94 8.83
CA ALA A 247 6.29 -5.21 8.93
C ALA A 247 6.92 -6.04 10.05
N LEU A 248 6.12 -6.37 11.07
CA LEU A 248 6.49 -7.29 12.13
C LEU A 248 5.88 -8.66 11.82
N LEU A 249 6.67 -9.72 11.88
CA LEU A 249 6.19 -11.10 11.86
C LEU A 249 6.47 -11.72 13.21
N ILE A 250 5.41 -12.06 13.92
CA ILE A 250 5.48 -12.66 15.25
C ILE A 250 5.08 -14.13 15.10
N PRO A 251 6.01 -15.08 15.32
CA PRO A 251 5.68 -16.50 15.27
C PRO A 251 4.55 -16.83 16.27
N MET A 252 3.55 -17.58 15.80
CA MET A 252 2.44 -18.05 16.63
C MET A 252 2.13 -19.53 16.34
N GLU A 253 1.33 -20.14 17.20
CA GLU A 253 0.92 -21.54 17.01
C GLU A 253 0.17 -21.75 15.68
N PRO A 254 0.36 -22.90 15.01
CA PRO A 254 -0.40 -23.23 13.81
C PRO A 254 -1.91 -23.20 14.07
N LEU A 255 -2.66 -22.47 13.24
CA LEU A 255 -4.10 -22.24 13.40
C LEU A 255 -4.50 -21.53 14.72
N GLY A 256 -3.53 -21.05 15.51
CA GLY A 256 -3.76 -20.34 16.76
C GLY A 256 -4.60 -19.07 16.55
N ASN A 257 -5.28 -18.62 17.61
CA ASN A 257 -6.11 -17.43 17.52
C ASN A 257 -5.21 -16.19 17.43
N LEU A 258 -5.55 -15.27 16.52
CA LEU A 258 -4.81 -14.02 16.36
C LEU A 258 -4.91 -13.19 17.65
N ASP A 259 -6.08 -13.17 18.30
CA ASP A 259 -6.35 -12.45 19.55
C ASP A 259 -5.40 -12.81 20.70
N ASP A 260 -4.90 -14.04 20.74
CA ASP A 260 -3.97 -14.50 21.78
C ASP A 260 -2.61 -13.79 21.71
N THR A 261 -2.25 -13.28 20.52
CA THR A 261 -0.98 -12.56 20.28
C THR A 261 -1.13 -11.04 20.34
N ARG A 262 -2.33 -10.53 20.66
CA ARG A 262 -2.62 -9.08 20.58
C ARG A 262 -1.70 -8.25 21.46
N ALA A 263 -1.56 -8.65 22.73
CA ALA A 263 -0.78 -7.90 23.71
C ALA A 263 0.72 -7.87 23.33
N ASP A 264 1.26 -8.99 22.87
CA ASP A 264 2.63 -9.08 22.36
C ASP A 264 2.86 -8.21 21.14
N ALA A 265 1.92 -8.28 20.17
CA ALA A 265 1.95 -7.49 18.96
C ALA A 265 1.90 -5.99 19.27
N GLU A 266 1.03 -5.57 20.19
CA GLU A 266 0.91 -4.18 20.61
C GLU A 266 2.17 -3.69 21.34
N SER A 267 2.70 -4.49 22.27
CA SER A 267 3.89 -4.14 23.04
C SER A 267 5.11 -3.95 22.13
N LEU A 268 5.36 -4.92 21.23
CA LEU A 268 6.46 -4.82 20.26
C LEU A 268 6.25 -3.67 19.27
N ALA A 269 5.03 -3.46 18.77
CA ALA A 269 4.73 -2.36 17.86
C ALA A 269 4.93 -0.99 18.52
N LYS A 270 4.52 -0.82 19.79
CA LYS A 270 4.81 0.37 20.60
C LYS A 270 6.32 0.57 20.78
N ALA A 271 7.06 -0.49 21.09
CA ALA A 271 8.51 -0.41 21.26
C ALA A 271 9.22 0.04 19.98
N VAL A 272 8.83 -0.52 18.82
CA VAL A 272 9.36 -0.14 17.51
C VAL A 272 9.04 1.32 17.17
N GLN A 273 7.79 1.73 17.32
CA GLN A 273 7.37 3.10 17.05
C GLN A 273 8.11 4.09 17.98
N SER A 274 8.25 3.76 19.27
CA SER A 274 8.99 4.56 20.25
C SER A 274 10.46 4.71 19.87
N ALA A 275 11.12 3.62 19.47
CA ALA A 275 12.52 3.63 19.06
C ALA A 275 12.75 4.48 17.81
N LEU A 276 11.84 4.43 16.82
CA LEU A 276 11.90 5.29 15.63
C LEU A 276 11.75 6.77 15.98
N MET A 277 10.82 7.09 16.88
CA MET A 277 10.58 8.47 17.34
C MET A 277 11.72 9.02 18.19
N ALA A 278 12.39 8.17 18.98
CA ALA A 278 13.54 8.55 19.79
C ALA A 278 14.84 8.72 18.98
N GLY A 279 14.99 7.94 17.90
CA GLY A 279 16.19 7.91 17.06
C GLY A 279 15.98 8.53 15.68
N ALA A 280 15.51 7.73 14.72
CA ALA A 280 15.55 8.07 13.29
C ALA A 280 14.77 9.34 12.90
N PHE A 281 13.71 9.67 13.64
CA PHE A 281 12.89 10.85 13.38
C PHE A 281 13.37 12.12 14.10
N ARG A 282 14.43 12.04 14.91
CA ARG A 282 14.90 13.13 15.77
C ARG A 282 16.16 13.81 15.28
#